data_AF-W8TJI7-F1
#
_entry.id   AF-W8TJI7-F1
#
_cell.length_a   1.000
_cell.length_b   1.000
_cell.length_c   1.000
_cell.angle_alpha   90.00
_cell.angle_beta   90.00
_cell.angle_gamma   90.00
#
_symmetry.space_group_name_H-M   'P 1'
#
loop_
_entity.id
_entity.type
_entity.pdbx_description
1 polymer ?
#
loop_
_entity_poly.entity_id
_entity_poly.type
_entity_poly.pdbx_seq_one_letter_code
_entity_poly.pdbx_strand_id
1 'polypeptide(L)'
;MMLSKAQQHDLKECETMMETGEEKDCSLCSCNGCLADVITEMSFEKYQLEAERTAGSLDDRNRFLNFSMGLAGEAGEVVDYLKKVLWHGHEMDQDKLKKELGDVLWYVATIATTADLDLSEIAIANIEKLKKRYPEGFDEEKSIKRTE
;
A
#
# COMPACT_ATOMS: atom_id res chain seq x y z
N MET A 1 -3.83 4.14 -31.25
CA MET A 1 -3.51 3.20 -32.34
C MET A 1 -4.52 2.06 -32.26
N MET A 2 -5.34 1.83 -33.30
CA MET A 2 -6.27 0.69 -33.28
C MET A 2 -5.50 -0.61 -33.53
N LEU A 3 -5.71 -1.60 -32.68
CA LEU A 3 -5.17 -2.95 -32.85
C LEU A 3 -5.73 -3.60 -34.11
N SER A 4 -4.91 -4.35 -34.83
CA SER A 4 -5.33 -5.10 -36.02
C SER A 4 -6.38 -6.16 -35.67
N LYS A 5 -7.16 -6.61 -36.66
CA LYS A 5 -8.21 -7.62 -36.46
C LYS A 5 -7.68 -8.96 -35.91
N ALA A 6 -6.43 -9.31 -36.24
CA ALA A 6 -5.76 -10.47 -35.67
C ALA A 6 -5.50 -10.28 -34.17
N GLN A 7 -4.98 -9.12 -33.77
CA GLN A 7 -4.73 -8.79 -32.36
C GLN A 7 -6.02 -8.71 -31.53
N GLN A 8 -7.15 -8.29 -32.13
CA GLN A 8 -8.46 -8.29 -31.45
C GLN A 8 -9.08 -9.69 -31.31
N HIS A 9 -8.75 -10.62 -32.22
CA HIS A 9 -9.20 -12.02 -32.13
C HIS A 9 -8.49 -12.73 -30.99
N ASP A 10 -7.16 -12.55 -30.89
CA ASP A 10 -6.33 -13.16 -29.84
C ASP A 10 -6.70 -12.67 -28.42
N LEU A 11 -7.14 -11.40 -28.28
CA LEU A 11 -7.62 -10.84 -27.02
C LEU A 11 -8.92 -11.49 -26.54
N LYS A 12 -9.88 -11.74 -27.45
CA LYS A 12 -11.16 -12.37 -27.10
C LYS A 12 -11.00 -13.83 -26.69
N GLU A 13 -10.07 -14.55 -27.32
CA GLU A 13 -9.75 -15.91 -26.91
C GLU A 13 -9.09 -15.92 -25.52
N CYS A 14 -8.21 -14.97 -25.21
CA CYS A 14 -7.64 -14.82 -23.86
C CYS A 14 -8.69 -14.46 -22.80
N GLU A 15 -9.64 -13.57 -23.09
CA GLU A 15 -10.74 -13.24 -22.17
C GLU A 15 -11.60 -14.48 -21.88
N THR A 16 -11.89 -15.28 -22.92
CA THR A 16 -12.65 -16.54 -22.77
C THR A 16 -11.88 -17.58 -21.95
N MET A 17 -10.54 -17.63 -22.06
CA MET A 17 -9.68 -18.53 -21.27
C MET A 17 -9.70 -18.21 -19.77
N MET A 18 -9.77 -16.92 -19.39
CA MET A 18 -9.87 -16.50 -17.99
C MET A 18 -11.21 -16.89 -17.34
N GLU A 19 -12.26 -17.07 -18.14
CA GLU A 19 -13.59 -17.47 -17.67
C GLU A 19 -13.77 -18.98 -17.53
N THR A 20 -13.07 -19.80 -18.34
CA THR A 20 -13.27 -21.26 -18.39
C THR A 20 -12.21 -22.07 -17.67
N GLY A 21 -11.03 -21.49 -17.38
CA GLY A 21 -9.96 -22.16 -16.63
C GLY A 21 -9.28 -23.33 -17.36
N GLU A 22 -9.45 -23.45 -18.68
CA GLU A 22 -8.74 -24.45 -19.48
C GLU A 22 -7.39 -23.88 -19.98
N GLU A 23 -6.28 -24.42 -19.49
CA GLU A 23 -4.94 -24.13 -20.01
C GLU A 23 -4.83 -24.65 -21.45
N LYS A 24 -4.72 -23.74 -22.43
CA LYS A 24 -4.30 -24.07 -23.79
C LYS A 24 -2.85 -23.69 -23.99
N ASP A 25 -2.11 -24.57 -24.66
CA ASP A 25 -0.70 -24.44 -24.98
C ASP A 25 -0.44 -23.10 -25.70
N CYS A 26 0.20 -22.18 -24.98
CA CYS A 26 0.50 -20.81 -25.40
C CYS A 26 1.63 -20.74 -26.45
N SER A 27 2.17 -21.88 -26.89
CA SER A 27 3.25 -21.98 -27.88
C SER A 27 2.89 -21.44 -29.28
N LEU A 28 1.60 -21.24 -29.56
CA LEU A 28 1.10 -20.78 -30.86
C LEU A 28 0.73 -19.28 -30.91
N CYS A 29 0.76 -18.57 -29.79
CA CYS A 29 0.40 -17.15 -29.75
C CYS A 29 1.62 -16.25 -29.98
N SER A 30 1.53 -15.35 -30.96
CA SER A 30 2.60 -14.40 -31.31
C SER A 30 2.54 -13.08 -30.52
N CYS A 31 1.92 -13.09 -29.34
CA CYS A 31 1.90 -11.93 -28.46
C CYS A 31 3.27 -11.75 -27.78
N ASN A 32 3.82 -10.53 -27.83
CA ASN A 32 5.10 -10.15 -27.19
C ASN A 32 4.96 -10.08 -25.66
N GLY A 33 4.72 -11.22 -25.04
CA GLY A 33 4.43 -11.34 -23.61
C GLY A 33 2.94 -11.50 -23.41
N CYS A 34 2.55 -12.73 -23.10
CA CYS A 34 1.23 -13.03 -22.56
C CYS A 34 1.07 -12.14 -21.31
N LEU A 35 0.03 -11.31 -21.27
CA LEU A 35 -0.34 -10.45 -20.13
C LEU A 35 -0.74 -11.27 -18.88
N ALA A 36 -0.32 -12.53 -18.79
CA ALA A 36 -0.60 -13.49 -17.73
C ALA A 36 0.18 -13.19 -16.43
N ASP A 37 1.18 -12.29 -16.48
CA ASP A 37 1.87 -11.79 -15.28
C ASP A 37 1.36 -10.40 -14.82
N VAL A 38 0.25 -9.88 -15.37
CA VAL A 38 -0.25 -8.51 -15.05
C VAL A 38 -1.16 -8.50 -13.81
N ILE A 39 -0.72 -9.12 -12.73
CA ILE A 39 -1.10 -8.74 -11.36
C ILE A 39 0.19 -8.92 -10.55
N THR A 40 0.82 -7.92 -9.92
CA THR A 40 0.60 -7.68 -8.47
C THR A 40 1.60 -6.68 -7.85
N GLU A 41 2.32 -5.82 -8.58
CA GLU A 41 3.17 -4.85 -7.86
C GLU A 41 2.28 -3.72 -7.25
N MET A 42 2.35 -3.56 -5.93
CA MET A 42 1.69 -2.50 -5.17
C MET A 42 2.73 -1.43 -4.83
N SER A 43 2.65 -0.28 -5.51
CA SER A 43 3.44 0.90 -5.18
C SER A 43 2.70 1.82 -4.20
N PHE A 44 3.39 2.78 -3.58
CA PHE A 44 2.74 3.74 -2.69
C PHE A 44 1.77 4.66 -3.45
N GLU A 45 2.06 5.02 -4.70
CA GLU A 45 1.15 5.79 -5.54
C GLU A 45 -0.13 5.00 -5.81
N LYS A 46 0.01 3.72 -6.20
CA LYS A 46 -1.13 2.83 -6.45
C LYS A 46 -1.94 2.58 -5.18
N TYR A 47 -1.26 2.38 -4.06
CA TYR A 47 -1.91 2.20 -2.76
C TYR A 47 -2.68 3.45 -2.36
N GLN A 48 -2.09 4.64 -2.48
CA GLN A 48 -2.74 5.91 -2.16
C GLN A 48 -3.99 6.14 -3.01
N LEU A 49 -3.94 5.83 -4.31
CA LEU A 49 -5.10 5.89 -5.19
C LEU A 49 -6.22 4.92 -4.78
N GLU A 50 -5.89 3.67 -4.46
CA GLU A 50 -6.87 2.68 -4.01
C GLU A 50 -7.46 3.01 -2.63
N ALA A 51 -6.65 3.54 -1.71
CA ALA A 51 -7.11 4.02 -0.42
C ALA A 51 -8.11 5.19 -0.60
N GLU A 52 -7.76 6.17 -1.44
CA GLU A 52 -8.62 7.32 -1.71
C GLU A 52 -9.96 6.92 -2.32
N ARG A 53 -9.99 5.91 -3.20
CA ARG A 53 -11.24 5.39 -3.78
C ARG A 53 -12.24 4.92 -2.71
N THR A 54 -11.75 4.51 -1.55
CA THR A 54 -12.58 4.07 -0.42
C THR A 54 -12.91 5.19 0.57
N ALA A 55 -12.29 6.36 0.42
CA ALA A 55 -12.59 7.52 1.25
C ALA A 55 -13.98 8.08 0.91
N GLY A 56 -14.74 8.46 1.94
CA GLY A 56 -16.01 9.15 1.76
C GLY A 56 -15.83 10.58 1.22
N SER A 57 -16.91 11.18 0.73
CA SER A 57 -16.90 12.57 0.26
C SER A 57 -17.11 13.54 1.42
N LEU A 58 -16.08 14.32 1.75
CA LEU A 58 -16.06 15.41 2.72
C LEU A 58 -15.18 16.54 2.18
N ASP A 59 -15.38 17.78 2.63
CA ASP A 59 -14.43 18.86 2.37
C ASP A 59 -13.13 18.68 3.16
N ASP A 60 -12.04 19.31 2.71
CA ASP A 60 -10.70 19.11 3.25
C ASP A 60 -10.60 19.33 4.76
N ARG A 61 -11.30 20.33 5.31
CA ARG A 61 -11.29 20.59 6.75
C ARG A 61 -11.88 19.41 7.50
N ASN A 62 -13.02 18.90 7.05
CA ASN A 62 -13.66 17.74 7.68
C ASN A 62 -12.88 16.45 7.45
N ARG A 63 -12.21 16.30 6.30
CA ARG A 63 -11.26 15.19 6.05
C ARG A 63 -10.11 15.21 7.04
N PHE A 64 -9.42 16.34 7.22
CA PHE A 64 -8.33 16.45 8.20
C PHE A 64 -8.78 16.13 9.62
N LEU A 65 -9.93 16.66 10.05
CA LEU A 65 -10.48 16.35 11.38
C LEU A 65 -10.77 14.86 11.52
N ASN A 66 -11.51 14.28 10.58
CA ASN A 66 -11.92 12.88 10.63
C ASN A 66 -10.69 11.94 10.60
N PHE A 67 -9.84 12.09 9.58
CA PHE A 67 -8.74 11.17 9.34
C PHE A 67 -7.62 11.30 10.39
N SER A 68 -7.37 12.49 10.94
CA SER A 68 -6.39 12.63 12.03
C SER A 68 -6.85 11.96 13.33
N MET A 69 -8.15 12.04 13.65
CA MET A 69 -8.72 11.32 14.78
C MET A 69 -8.71 9.81 14.55
N GLY A 70 -9.03 9.38 13.33
CA GLY A 70 -8.94 7.98 12.91
C GLY A 70 -7.52 7.43 13.06
N LEU A 71 -6.52 8.13 12.52
CA LEU A 71 -5.10 7.78 12.66
C LEU A 71 -4.69 7.57 14.12
N ALA A 72 -5.11 8.48 15.02
CA ALA A 72 -4.82 8.35 16.45
C ALA A 72 -5.52 7.14 17.08
N GLY A 73 -6.75 6.84 16.64
CA GLY A 73 -7.50 5.64 17.03
C GLY A 73 -6.76 4.36 16.67
N GLU A 74 -6.40 4.19 15.40
CA GLU A 74 -5.74 2.97 14.92
C GLU A 74 -4.35 2.78 15.52
N ALA A 75 -3.60 3.87 15.71
CA ALA A 75 -2.34 3.81 16.47
C ALA A 75 -2.57 3.32 17.91
N GLY A 76 -3.67 3.72 18.53
CA GLY A 76 -4.11 3.22 19.83
C GLY A 76 -4.45 1.72 19.81
N GLU A 77 -5.09 1.23 18.74
CA GLU A 77 -5.41 -0.19 18.58
C GLU A 77 -4.14 -1.04 18.43
N VAL A 78 -3.16 -0.59 17.65
CA VAL A 78 -1.83 -1.22 17.55
C VAL A 78 -1.19 -1.33 18.94
N VAL A 79 -1.20 -0.24 19.71
CA VAL A 79 -0.62 -0.20 21.06
C VAL A 79 -1.36 -1.13 22.02
N ASP A 80 -2.69 -1.11 22.03
CA ASP A 80 -3.49 -1.96 22.90
C ASP A 80 -3.30 -3.45 22.57
N TYR A 81 -3.20 -3.78 21.29
CA TYR A 81 -2.95 -5.13 20.83
C TYR A 81 -1.57 -5.63 21.27
N LEU A 82 -0.50 -4.90 20.95
CA LEU A 82 0.85 -5.25 21.40
C LEU A 82 0.95 -5.32 22.92
N LYS A 83 0.20 -4.47 23.64
CA LYS A 83 0.18 -4.52 25.10
C LYS A 83 -0.38 -5.84 25.64
N LYS A 84 -1.47 -6.34 25.04
CA LYS A 84 -2.06 -7.64 25.40
C LYS A 84 -1.09 -8.79 25.12
N VAL A 85 -0.38 -8.76 24.00
CA VAL A 85 0.62 -9.78 23.65
C VAL A 85 1.81 -9.75 24.61
N LEU A 86 2.40 -8.57 24.83
CA LEU A 86 3.67 -8.44 25.55
C LEU A 86 3.52 -8.52 27.08
N TRP A 87 2.40 -8.05 27.65
CA TRP A 87 2.25 -7.94 29.10
C TRP A 87 1.06 -8.71 29.69
N HIS A 88 0.10 -9.14 28.89
CA HIS A 88 -1.06 -9.91 29.38
C HIS A 88 -1.03 -11.39 28.96
N GLY A 89 0.03 -11.84 28.29
CA GLY A 89 0.26 -13.26 27.96
C GLY A 89 -0.57 -13.79 26.79
N HIS A 90 -1.10 -12.91 25.92
CA HIS A 90 -1.77 -13.34 24.69
C HIS A 90 -0.73 -13.83 23.66
N GLU A 91 -1.09 -14.83 22.87
CA GLU A 91 -0.29 -15.23 21.71
C GLU A 91 -0.34 -14.17 20.61
N MET A 92 0.76 -14.03 19.87
CA MET A 92 0.85 -13.11 18.74
C MET A 92 0.10 -13.66 17.53
N ASP A 93 -1.00 -13.02 17.19
CA ASP A 93 -1.68 -13.10 15.90
C ASP A 93 -1.11 -12.05 14.93
N GLN A 94 -0.40 -12.53 13.90
CA GLN A 94 0.22 -11.68 12.88
C GLN A 94 -0.81 -11.03 11.94
N ASP A 95 -1.92 -11.72 11.66
CA ASP A 95 -2.95 -11.21 10.77
C ASP A 95 -3.69 -10.04 11.43
N LYS A 96 -3.93 -10.15 12.74
CA LYS A 96 -4.45 -9.04 13.53
C LYS A 96 -3.50 -7.84 13.52
N LEU A 97 -2.21 -8.03 13.79
CA LEU A 97 -1.24 -6.93 13.76
C LEU A 97 -1.17 -6.26 12.38
N LYS A 98 -1.15 -7.08 11.32
CA LYS A 98 -1.15 -6.62 9.93
C LYS A 98 -2.38 -5.77 9.63
N LYS A 99 -3.55 -6.15 10.15
CA LYS A 99 -4.78 -5.38 10.00
C LYS A 99 -4.66 -3.99 10.65
N GLU A 100 -4.30 -3.92 11.94
CA GLU A 100 -4.25 -2.62 12.62
C GLU A 100 -3.17 -1.69 12.02
N LEU A 101 -2.03 -2.25 11.59
CA LEU A 101 -1.01 -1.49 10.85
C LEU A 101 -1.50 -1.03 9.47
N GLY A 102 -2.34 -1.83 8.81
CA GLY A 102 -2.97 -1.48 7.55
C GLY A 102 -3.95 -0.33 7.70
N ASP A 103 -4.73 -0.32 8.78
CA ASP A 103 -5.68 0.76 9.10
C ASP A 103 -4.92 2.08 9.39
N VAL A 104 -3.79 2.01 10.12
CA VAL A 104 -2.86 3.17 10.27
C VAL A 104 -2.38 3.67 8.91
N LEU A 105 -1.93 2.78 8.03
CA LEU A 105 -1.41 3.15 6.71
C LEU A 105 -2.50 3.80 5.83
N TRP A 106 -3.74 3.32 5.93
CA TRP A 106 -4.87 3.89 5.19
C TRP A 106 -5.12 5.35 5.58
N TYR A 107 -5.09 5.68 6.88
CA TYR A 107 -5.23 7.06 7.32
C TYR A 107 -4.04 7.93 6.92
N VAL A 108 -2.81 7.41 6.95
CA VAL A 108 -1.65 8.15 6.44
C VAL A 108 -1.82 8.50 4.96
N ALA A 109 -2.27 7.54 4.13
CA ALA A 109 -2.49 7.76 2.71
C ALA A 109 -3.60 8.79 2.43
N THR A 110 -4.74 8.69 3.11
CA THR A 110 -5.86 9.63 2.91
C THR A 110 -5.56 11.04 3.43
N ILE A 111 -4.77 11.18 4.50
CA ILE A 111 -4.24 12.46 4.97
C ILE A 111 -3.28 13.05 3.93
N ALA A 112 -2.36 12.24 3.37
CA ALA A 112 -1.46 12.68 2.31
C ALA A 112 -2.23 13.21 1.09
N THR A 113 -3.25 12.47 0.63
CA THR A 113 -4.13 12.93 -0.45
C THR A 113 -4.85 14.23 -0.11
N THR A 114 -5.38 14.36 1.12
CA THR A 114 -6.07 15.59 1.57
C THR A 114 -5.11 16.79 1.63
N ALA A 115 -3.82 16.55 1.88
CA ALA A 115 -2.79 17.57 1.94
C ALA A 115 -2.10 17.86 0.58
N ASP A 116 -2.56 17.23 -0.51
CA ASP A 116 -1.91 17.29 -1.82
C ASP A 116 -0.43 16.84 -1.77
N LEU A 117 -0.17 15.77 -1.03
CA LEU A 117 1.15 15.17 -0.87
C LEU A 117 1.20 13.77 -1.49
N ASP A 118 2.33 13.47 -2.12
CA ASP A 118 2.63 12.15 -2.66
C ASP A 118 3.20 11.23 -1.55
N LEU A 119 2.57 10.06 -1.37
CA LEU A 119 2.95 9.12 -0.32
C LEU A 119 4.34 8.49 -0.57
N SER A 120 4.76 8.32 -1.82
CA SER A 120 6.12 7.87 -2.15
C SER A 120 7.15 8.92 -1.78
N GLU A 121 6.90 10.19 -2.06
CA GLU A 121 7.79 11.29 -1.65
C GLU A 121 7.93 11.36 -0.12
N ILE A 122 6.83 11.18 0.63
CA ILE A 122 6.86 11.10 2.10
C ILE A 122 7.77 9.94 2.56
N ALA A 123 7.65 8.76 1.93
CA ALA A 123 8.45 7.60 2.26
C ALA A 123 9.94 7.81 1.94
N ILE A 124 10.26 8.36 0.77
CA ILE A 124 11.63 8.68 0.33
C ILE A 124 12.27 9.67 1.31
N ALA A 125 11.59 10.79 1.59
CA ALA A 125 12.09 11.81 2.50
C ALA A 125 12.33 11.26 3.92
N ASN A 126 11.47 10.33 4.38
CA ASN A 126 11.67 9.65 5.66
C ASN A 126 12.95 8.81 5.67
N ILE A 127 13.18 8.01 4.63
CA ILE A 127 14.37 7.14 4.50
C ILE A 127 15.64 7.97 4.38
N GLU A 128 15.65 9.03 3.57
CA GLU A 128 16.83 9.91 3.43
C GLU A 128 17.22 10.56 4.76
N LYS A 129 16.23 11.09 5.50
CA LYS A 129 16.42 11.62 6.84
C LYS A 129 16.99 10.58 7.80
N LEU A 130 16.46 9.35 7.79
CA LEU A 130 16.93 8.28 8.67
C LEU A 130 18.32 7.79 8.30
N LYS A 131 18.65 7.67 7.00
CA LYS A 131 20.01 7.32 6.53
C LYS A 131 21.04 8.37 6.94
N LYS A 132 20.70 9.65 6.86
CA LYS A 132 21.56 10.74 7.35
C LYS A 132 21.83 10.62 8.85
N ARG A 133 20.81 10.22 9.63
CA ARG A 133 20.90 10.08 11.09
C ARG A 133 21.63 8.80 11.51
N TYR A 134 21.43 7.72 10.77
CA TYR A 134 21.82 6.37 11.10
C TYR A 134 22.47 5.68 9.88
N PRO A 135 23.65 6.15 9.43
CA PRO A 135 24.27 5.63 8.21
C PRO A 135 24.65 4.13 8.30
N GLU A 136 24.95 3.65 9.51
CA GLU A 136 25.31 2.26 9.80
C GLU A 136 24.19 1.51 10.55
N GLY A 137 22.95 2.01 10.46
CA GLY A 137 21.82 1.53 11.26
C GLY A 137 21.67 2.24 12.60
N PHE A 138 20.69 1.80 13.39
CA PHE A 138 20.30 2.45 14.64
C PHE A 138 21.47 2.48 15.63
N ASP A 139 21.68 3.66 16.23
CA ASP A 139 22.70 3.92 17.23
C ASP A 139 22.09 4.79 18.34
N GLU A 140 22.19 4.30 19.58
CA GLU A 140 21.58 4.96 20.75
C GLU A 140 22.18 6.35 20.99
N GLU A 141 23.51 6.51 20.85
CA GLU A 141 24.18 7.79 21.07
C GLU A 141 23.76 8.84 20.04
N LYS A 142 23.68 8.45 18.76
CA LYS A 142 23.18 9.31 17.68
C LYS A 142 21.69 9.64 17.87
N SER A 143 20.91 8.74 18.49
CA SER A 143 19.51 9.01 18.83
C SER A 143 19.35 10.05 19.94
N ILE A 144 20.29 10.13 20.88
CA ILE A 144 20.29 11.14 21.95
C ILE A 144 20.78 12.49 21.42
N LYS A 145 21.84 12.50 20.61
CA LYS A 145 22.51 13.72 20.09
C LYS A 145 21.90 14.24 18.78
N ARG A 146 20.56 14.21 18.64
CA ARG A 146 19.89 14.58 17.37
C ARG A 146 20.16 16.03 16.97
N THR A 147 20.74 16.22 15.79
CA THR A 147 20.61 17.45 14.99
C THR A 147 19.45 17.27 14.00
N GLU A 148 18.57 18.26 13.90
CA GLU A 148 17.43 18.26 12.97
C GLU A 148 17.86 18.15 11.49
#